data_AF-A0A497FL64-F1
#
_entry.id   AF-A0A497FL64-F1
#
_cell.length_a   1.000
_cell.length_b   1.000
_cell.length_c   1.000
_cell.angle_alpha   90.00
_cell.angle_beta   90.00
_cell.angle_gamma   90.00
#
_symmetry.space_group_name_H-M   'P 1'
#
loop_
_entity.id
_entity.type
_entity.pdbx_description
1 polymer ?
#
loop_
_entity_poly.entity_id
_entity_poly.type
_entity_poly.pdbx_seq_one_letter_code
_entity_poly.pdbx_strand_id
1 'polypeptide(L)'
;MKTVIKRSYLELVLAIAGIVIGYVFVFNQSEFIAMLGRKVGLCGLLTITWYSVRRARVGKINWNENEDWRKIYALVLLIAYAIVVALG
;
A
#
# COMPACT_ATOMS: atom_id res chain seq x y z
N MET A 1 17.25 7.00 9.62
CA MET A 1 16.96 5.59 9.28
C MET A 1 16.55 4.74 10.47
N LYS A 2 17.35 4.63 11.56
CA LYS A 2 17.00 3.79 12.74
C LYS A 2 15.66 4.14 13.42
N THR A 3 15.28 5.41 13.44
CA THR A 3 14.01 5.88 14.05
C THR A 3 12.78 5.57 13.21
N VAL A 4 12.89 5.63 11.88
CA VAL A 4 11.77 5.33 10.96
C VAL A 4 11.45 3.83 11.00
N ILE A 5 12.49 2.99 11.01
CA ILE A 5 12.33 1.53 11.11
C ILE A 5 11.68 1.17 12.45
N LYS A 6 12.11 1.78 13.56
CA LYS A 6 11.54 1.51 14.89
C LYS A 6 10.09 1.98 15.03
N ARG A 7 9.71 3.07 14.35
CA ARG A 7 8.35 3.61 14.35
C ARG A 7 7.39 2.78 13.49
N SER A 8 7.84 2.33 12.31
CA SER A 8 7.02 1.52 11.40
C SER A 8 7.06 0.02 11.71
N TYR A 9 7.93 -0.44 12.62
CA TYR A 9 7.97 -1.85 13.03
C TYR A 9 6.65 -2.29 13.67
N LEU A 10 6.04 -1.44 14.51
CA LEU A 10 4.73 -1.74 15.10
C LEU A 10 3.62 -1.85 14.04
N GLU A 11 3.62 -0.94 13.06
CA GLU A 11 2.66 -0.95 11.95
C GLU A 11 2.79 -2.22 11.12
N LEU A 12 4.03 -2.65 10.85
CA LEU A 12 4.33 -3.87 10.11
C LEU A 12 3.92 -5.12 10.89
N VAL A 13 4.19 -5.18 12.20
CA VAL A 13 3.78 -6.29 13.07
C VAL A 13 2.25 -6.39 13.13
N LEU A 14 1.55 -5.26 13.29
CA LEU A 14 0.08 -5.22 13.28
C LEU A 14 -0.50 -5.67 11.94
N ALA A 15 0.10 -5.26 10.82
CA ALA A 15 -0.34 -5.69 9.49
C ALA A 15 -0.17 -7.22 9.32
N ILE A 16 0.97 -7.77 9.73
CA ILE A 16 1.22 -9.22 9.67
C ILE A 16 0.24 -9.96 10.59
N ALA A 17 0.05 -9.50 11.82
CA ALA A 17 -0.89 -10.10 12.76
C ALA A 17 -2.33 -10.08 12.21
N GLY A 18 -2.76 -8.99 11.59
CA GLY A 18 -4.07 -8.88 10.94
C GLY A 18 -4.24 -9.88 9.79
N ILE A 19 -3.22 -10.07 8.96
CA ILE A 19 -3.22 -11.09 7.89
C ILE A 19 -3.32 -12.50 8.48
N VAL A 20 -2.57 -12.80 9.54
CA VAL A 20 -2.59 -14.12 10.20
C VAL A 20 -3.96 -14.40 10.82
N ILE A 21 -4.54 -13.42 11.53
CA ILE A 21 -5.89 -13.55 12.09
C ILE A 21 -6.90 -13.76 10.96
N GLY A 22 -6.88 -12.93 9.91
CA GLY A 22 -7.74 -13.10 8.75
C GLY A 22 -7.61 -14.48 8.10
N TYR A 23 -6.39 -15.00 7.99
CA TYR A 23 -6.12 -16.32 7.44
C TYR A 23 -6.68 -17.47 8.29
N VAL A 24 -6.61 -17.36 9.62
CA VAL A 24 -7.12 -18.38 10.56
C VAL A 24 -8.66 -18.40 10.60
N PHE A 25 -9.29 -17.24 10.46
CA PHE A 25 -10.76 -17.10 10.57
C PHE A 25 -11.51 -17.23 9.24
N VAL A 26 -10.82 -17.30 8.10
CA VAL A 26 -11.47 -17.49 6.80
C VAL A 26 -11.73 -18.98 6.52
N PHE A 27 -12.95 -19.27 6.07
CA PHE A 27 -13.42 -20.60 5.68
C PHE A 27 -12.58 -21.26 4.57
N ASN A 28 -12.08 -20.47 3.61
CA ASN A 28 -11.32 -20.99 2.47
C ASN A 28 -10.01 -20.23 2.28
N GLN A 29 -8.92 -20.81 2.79
CA GLN A 29 -7.59 -20.20 2.82
C GLN A 29 -7.02 -19.90 1.43
N SER A 30 -7.34 -20.74 0.44
CA SER A 30 -6.86 -20.57 -0.94
C SER A 30 -7.47 -19.32 -1.61
N GLU A 31 -8.78 -19.11 -1.40
CA GLU A 31 -9.49 -17.92 -1.88
C GLU A 31 -9.01 -16.65 -1.18
N PHE A 32 -8.72 -16.71 0.12
CA PHE A 32 -8.18 -15.55 0.85
C PHE A 32 -6.83 -15.08 0.29
N ILE A 33 -5.91 -16.01 0.05
CA ILE A 33 -4.60 -15.68 -0.52
C ILE A 33 -4.78 -15.12 -1.94
N ALA A 34 -5.64 -15.71 -2.76
CA ALA A 34 -5.92 -15.22 -4.11
C ALA A 34 -6.55 -13.81 -4.10
N MET A 35 -7.48 -13.55 -3.17
CA MET A 35 -8.11 -12.25 -2.97
C MET A 35 -7.10 -11.19 -2.53
N LEU A 36 -6.25 -11.52 -1.55
CA LEU A 36 -5.16 -10.64 -1.12
C LEU A 36 -4.19 -10.34 -2.27
N GLY A 37 -3.77 -11.37 -3.02
CA GLY A 37 -2.88 -11.21 -4.16
C GLY A 37 -3.45 -10.27 -5.23
N ARG A 38 -4.75 -10.41 -5.56
CA ARG A 38 -5.42 -9.52 -6.50
C ARG A 38 -5.49 -8.07 -6.00
N LYS A 39 -5.86 -7.87 -4.74
CA LYS A 39 -5.97 -6.52 -4.14
C LYS A 39 -4.61 -5.84 -4.02
N VAL A 40 -3.60 -6.55 -3.51
CA VAL A 40 -2.22 -6.05 -3.41
C VAL A 40 -1.65 -5.78 -4.81
N GLY A 41 -1.90 -6.67 -5.76
CA GLY A 41 -1.50 -6.50 -7.16
C GLY A 41 -2.11 -5.25 -7.80
N LEU A 42 -3.42 -5.05 -7.67
CA LEU A 42 -4.13 -3.86 -8.18
C LEU A 42 -3.63 -2.57 -7.52
N CYS A 43 -3.50 -2.55 -6.20
CA CYS A 43 -2.95 -1.39 -5.48
C CYS A 43 -1.52 -1.09 -5.92
N GLY A 44 -0.66 -2.11 -6.04
CA GLY A 44 0.71 -1.97 -6.51
C GLY A 44 0.77 -1.43 -7.93
N LEU A 45 -0.06 -1.96 -8.83
CA LEU A 45 -0.11 -1.56 -10.24
C LEU A 45 -0.59 -0.11 -10.39
N LEU A 46 -1.62 0.31 -9.64
CA LEU A 46 -2.08 1.71 -9.59
C LEU A 46 -0.97 2.65 -9.07
N THR A 47 -0.26 2.23 -8.03
CA THR A 47 0.81 3.03 -7.42
C THR A 47 1.99 3.20 -8.38
N ILE A 48 2.39 2.12 -9.06
CA ILE A 48 3.45 2.14 -10.09
C ILE A 48 3.03 3.00 -11.28
N THR A 49 1.78 2.85 -11.74
CA THR A 49 1.24 3.64 -12.85
C THR A 49 1.24 5.13 -12.51
N TRP A 50 0.76 5.50 -11.33
CA TRP A 50 0.79 6.87 -10.85
C TRP A 50 2.21 7.44 -10.83
N TYR A 51 3.15 6.69 -10.24
CA TYR A 51 4.55 7.12 -10.16
C TYR A 51 5.16 7.31 -11.55
N SER A 52 4.87 6.39 -12.48
CA SER A 52 5.38 6.42 -13.85
C SER A 52 4.84 7.62 -14.64
N VAL A 53 3.51 7.84 -14.60
CA VAL A 53 2.86 9.00 -15.23
C VAL A 53 3.39 10.31 -14.63
N ARG A 54 3.61 10.35 -13.32
CA ARG A 54 4.09 11.55 -12.65
C ARG A 54 5.56 11.83 -12.99
N ARG A 55 6.40 10.79 -13.03
CA ARG A 55 7.80 10.90 -13.46
C ARG A 55 7.90 11.39 -14.91
N ALA A 56 6.98 10.96 -15.77
CA ALA A 56 6.92 11.46 -17.15
C ALA A 56 6.53 12.94 -17.24
N ARG A 57 5.68 13.45 -16.33
CA ARG A 57 5.23 14.86 -16.35
C ARG A 57 6.16 15.84 -15.64
N VAL A 58 6.71 15.45 -14.50
CA VAL A 58 7.42 16.35 -13.57
C VAL A 58 8.93 16.03 -13.50
N GLY A 59 9.36 14.94 -14.14
CA GLY A 59 10.75 14.49 -14.08
C GLY A 59 11.08 13.77 -12.77
N LYS A 60 12.25 14.05 -12.20
CA LYS A 60 12.74 13.33 -11.01
C LYS A 60 12.03 13.84 -9.75
N ILE A 61 11.23 13.00 -9.11
CA ILE A 61 10.52 13.35 -7.87
C ILE A 61 11.54 13.45 -6.73
N ASN A 62 11.58 14.59 -6.07
CA ASN A 62 12.37 14.79 -4.86
C ASN A 62 11.55 14.28 -3.66
N TRP A 63 12.09 13.29 -2.96
CA TRP A 63 11.41 12.60 -1.86
C TRP A 63 11.78 13.17 -0.48
N ASN A 64 12.30 14.39 -0.44
CA ASN A 64 12.74 15.02 0.81
C ASN A 64 11.55 15.25 1.76
N GLU A 65 11.79 15.18 3.08
CA GLU A 65 10.73 15.22 4.11
C GLU A 65 9.92 16.52 4.11
N ASN A 66 10.48 17.60 3.56
CA ASN A 66 9.86 18.92 3.50
C ASN A 66 8.94 19.12 2.28
N GLU A 67 8.83 18.16 1.36
CA GLU A 67 8.00 18.33 0.15
C GLU A 67 6.62 17.69 0.29
N ASP A 68 5.59 18.38 -0.21
CA ASP A 68 4.19 17.96 -0.19
C ASP A 68 3.93 16.69 -1.02
N TRP A 69 4.89 16.22 -1.81
CA TRP A 69 4.76 15.00 -2.61
C TRP A 69 4.49 13.76 -1.77
N ARG A 70 5.04 13.67 -0.54
CA ARG A 70 4.74 12.54 0.34
C ARG A 70 3.25 12.51 0.74
N LYS A 71 2.64 13.69 0.92
CA LYS A 71 1.21 13.82 1.24
C LYS A 71 0.35 13.45 0.03
N ILE A 72 0.69 13.97 -1.16
CA ILE A 72 -0.02 13.65 -2.40
C ILE A 72 0.07 12.15 -2.70
N TYR A 73 1.26 11.56 -2.54
CA TYR A 73 1.46 10.13 -2.73
C TYR A 73 0.67 9.29 -1.72
N ALA A 74 0.69 9.67 -0.44
CA ALA A 74 -0.11 8.99 0.58
C ALA A 74 -1.62 9.09 0.31
N LEU A 75 -2.08 10.23 -0.19
CA LEU A 75 -3.48 10.44 -0.55
C LEU A 75 -3.89 9.59 -1.75
N VAL A 76 -3.03 9.49 -2.77
CA VAL A 76 -3.25 8.59 -3.92
C VAL A 76 -3.29 7.14 -3.49
N LEU A 77 -2.38 6.72 -2.60
CA LEU A 77 -2.39 5.38 -2.02
C LEU A 77 -3.68 5.10 -1.24
N LEU A 78 -4.14 6.04 -0.43
CA LEU A 78 -5.39 5.91 0.32
C LEU A 78 -6.59 5.78 -0.63
N ILE A 79 -6.66 6.58 -1.68
CA ILE A 79 -7.73 6.49 -2.69
C ILE A 79 -7.66 5.16 -3.43
N ALA A 80 -6.48 4.75 -3.88
CA ALA A 80 -6.30 3.47 -4.56
C ALA A 80 -6.72 2.30 -3.66
N TYR A 81 -6.36 2.35 -2.38
CA TYR A 81 -6.76 1.35 -1.39
C TYR A 81 -8.27 1.35 -1.17
N ALA A 82 -8.89 2.52 -1.00
CA ALA A 82 -10.34 2.64 -0.84
C ALA A 82 -11.10 2.06 -2.04
N ILE A 83 -10.65 2.34 -3.27
CA ILE A 83 -11.25 1.80 -4.50
C ILE A 83 -11.10 0.28 -4.55
N VAL A 84 -9.90 -0.25 -4.33
CA VAL A 84 -9.62 -1.69 -4.39
C VAL A 84 -10.35 -2.47 -3.29
N VAL A 85 -10.54 -1.86 -2.11
CA VAL A 85 -11.33 -2.45 -1.02
C VAL A 85 -12.82 -2.40 -1.36
N ALA A 86 -13.34 -1.28 -1.85
CA ALA A 86 -14.75 -1.10 -2.18
C ALA A 86 -15.23 -1.98 -3.36
N LEU A 87 -14.34 -2.32 -4.29
CA LEU A 87 -14.68 -3.11 -5.48
C LEU A 87 -14.85 -4.62 -5.24
N GLY A 88 -14.71 -5.11 -3.99
CA GLY A 88 -14.99 -6.51 -3.65
C GLY A 88 -13.83 -7.46 -3.94
#